data_AF-A0A8B5XGQ9-F1
#
_entry.id   AF-A0A8B5XGQ9-F1
#
_cell.length_a   1.000
_cell.length_b   1.000
_cell.length_c   1.000
_cell.angle_alpha   90.00
_cell.angle_beta   90.00
_cell.angle_gamma   90.00
#
_symmetry.space_group_name_H-M   'P 1'
#
loop_
_entity.id
_entity.type
_entity.pdbx_description
1 polymer ?
#
loop_
_entity_poly.entity_id
_entity_poly.type
_entity_poly.pdbx_seq_one_letter_code
_entity_poly.pdbx_strand_id
1 'polypeptide(L)'
;MPKTEITYKPVDVDEKATRGDYKHLCQRWEGLTPGTAKVWAGEMREHPDFKQFIDNPTHKIVFIDYEGFRMFVKWKSRNRYRTKKETLSEMLENIKKEKLLGV
;
A
#
# COMPACT_ATOMS: atom_id res chain seq x y z
N MET A 1 -18.54 40.92 13.43
CA MET A 1 -18.27 39.46 13.34
C MET A 1 -17.50 39.22 12.04
N PRO A 2 -16.32 38.58 12.05
CA PRO A 2 -15.63 38.26 10.81
C PRO A 2 -16.47 37.26 10.01
N LYS A 3 -16.66 37.52 8.72
CA LYS A 3 -17.36 36.62 7.80
C LYS A 3 -16.45 35.42 7.53
N THR A 4 -16.84 34.24 7.98
CA THR A 4 -16.20 32.99 7.57
C THR A 4 -16.58 32.70 6.13
N GLU A 5 -15.60 32.68 5.22
CA GLU A 5 -15.81 32.17 3.87
C GLU A 5 -16.03 30.66 3.95
N ILE A 6 -17.27 30.22 3.72
CA ILE A 6 -17.63 28.82 3.64
C ILE A 6 -17.40 28.38 2.20
N THR A 7 -16.29 27.67 1.96
CA THR A 7 -16.02 27.04 0.66
C THR A 7 -16.89 25.79 0.53
N TYR A 8 -18.03 25.89 -0.16
CA TYR A 8 -18.86 24.73 -0.49
C TYR A 8 -18.17 23.88 -1.57
N LYS A 9 -17.72 22.68 -1.21
CA LYS A 9 -17.31 21.67 -2.19
C LYS A 9 -18.54 20.83 -2.56
N PRO A 10 -18.86 20.65 -3.86
CA PRO A 10 -19.97 19.80 -4.28
C PRO A 10 -19.75 18.35 -3.82
N VAL A 11 -20.84 17.63 -3.58
CA VAL A 11 -20.84 16.22 -3.11
C VAL A 11 -20.11 15.28 -4.09
N ASP A 12 -19.95 15.70 -5.34
CA ASP A 12 -19.30 14.95 -6.42
C ASP A 12 -17.77 14.99 -6.42
N VAL A 13 -17.12 15.51 -5.37
CA VAL A 13 -15.68 15.27 -5.19
C VAL A 13 -15.50 13.81 -4.77
N ASP A 14 -15.36 12.94 -5.75
CA ASP A 14 -15.00 11.53 -5.59
C ASP A 14 -13.56 11.43 -5.07
N GLU A 15 -13.35 11.77 -3.80
CA GLU A 15 -12.09 11.57 -3.11
C GLU A 15 -11.83 10.06 -3.03
N LYS A 16 -11.10 9.56 -4.02
CA LYS A 16 -10.70 8.16 -4.08
C LYS A 16 -9.96 7.80 -2.79
N ALA A 17 -10.54 6.87 -2.04
CA ALA A 17 -9.87 6.31 -0.88
C ALA A 17 -8.45 5.85 -1.27
N THR A 18 -7.47 6.22 -0.46
CA THR A 18 -6.05 5.81 -0.59
C THR A 18 -5.70 4.64 0.32
N ARG A 19 -6.58 4.35 1.28
CA ARG A 19 -6.47 3.23 2.21
C ARG A 19 -7.77 2.45 2.29
N GLY A 20 -7.69 1.18 2.65
CA GLY A 20 -8.87 0.38 2.91
C GLY A 20 -8.61 -0.86 3.74
N ASP A 21 -9.69 -1.50 4.17
CA ASP A 21 -9.63 -2.81 4.82
C ASP A 21 -9.34 -3.94 3.81
N TYR A 22 -9.32 -5.19 4.29
CA TYR A 22 -9.10 -6.35 3.43
C TYR A 22 -10.12 -6.47 2.29
N LYS A 23 -11.39 -6.10 2.55
CA LYS A 23 -12.46 -6.25 1.55
C LYS A 23 -12.25 -5.26 0.41
N HIS A 24 -11.97 -4.00 0.71
CA HIS A 24 -11.69 -2.99 -0.30
C HIS A 24 -10.38 -3.28 -1.04
N LEU A 25 -9.38 -3.84 -0.36
CA LEU A 25 -8.15 -4.26 -1.01
C LEU A 25 -8.41 -5.37 -2.05
N CYS A 26 -9.19 -6.40 -1.69
CA CYS A 26 -9.57 -7.48 -2.61
C CYS A 26 -10.41 -6.99 -3.80
N GLN A 27 -11.20 -5.93 -3.65
CA GLN A 27 -11.92 -5.32 -4.78
C GLN A 27 -10.98 -4.67 -5.80
N ARG A 28 -9.81 -4.19 -5.36
CA ARG A 28 -8.81 -3.55 -6.23
C ARG A 28 -7.81 -4.54 -6.83
N TRP A 29 -7.55 -5.65 -6.15
CA TRP A 29 -6.65 -6.71 -6.61
C TRP A 29 -7.42 -7.96 -6.98
N GLU A 30 -7.76 -8.09 -8.26
CA GLU A 30 -8.40 -9.30 -8.78
C GLU A 30 -7.55 -10.55 -8.49
N GLY A 31 -8.18 -11.59 -7.96
CA GLY A 31 -7.52 -12.82 -7.51
C GLY A 31 -6.93 -12.77 -6.08
N LEU A 32 -6.88 -11.62 -5.42
CA LEU A 32 -6.49 -11.54 -4.01
C LEU A 32 -7.65 -12.00 -3.12
N THR A 33 -7.42 -13.06 -2.34
CA THR A 33 -8.40 -13.52 -1.35
C THR A 33 -8.26 -12.76 -0.03
N PRO A 34 -9.34 -12.62 0.77
CA PRO A 34 -9.24 -12.01 2.10
C PRO A 34 -8.25 -12.73 3.04
N GLY A 35 -8.10 -14.05 2.88
CA GLY A 35 -7.12 -14.84 3.63
C GLY A 35 -5.69 -14.45 3.28
N THR A 36 -5.37 -14.40 1.98
CA THR A 36 -4.05 -13.97 1.50
C THR A 36 -3.77 -12.52 1.90
N ALA A 37 -4.76 -11.63 1.79
CA ALA A 37 -4.63 -10.23 2.20
C ALA A 37 -4.26 -10.09 3.69
N LYS A 38 -4.88 -10.89 4.57
CA LYS A 38 -4.55 -10.92 6.01
C LYS A 38 -3.11 -11.38 6.28
N VAL A 39 -2.68 -12.44 5.60
CA VAL A 39 -1.30 -12.95 5.74
C VAL A 39 -0.31 -11.89 5.29
N TRP A 40 -0.52 -11.28 4.13
CA TRP A 40 0.39 -10.26 3.59
C TRP A 40 0.39 -8.97 4.42
N ALA A 41 -0.75 -8.53 4.94
CA ALA A 41 -0.78 -7.42 5.89
C ALA A 41 -0.01 -7.76 7.17
N GLY A 42 -0.05 -9.02 7.62
CA GLY A 42 0.79 -9.51 8.72
C GLY A 42 2.28 -9.39 8.40
N GLU A 43 2.70 -9.88 7.23
CA GLU A 43 4.09 -9.74 6.77
C GLU A 43 4.51 -8.26 6.66
N MET A 44 3.63 -7.38 6.19
CA MET A 44 3.92 -5.94 6.09
C MET A 44 4.15 -5.31 7.48
N ARG A 45 3.36 -5.67 8.50
CA ARG A 45 3.53 -5.16 9.87
C ARG A 45 4.89 -5.51 10.47
N GLU A 46 5.37 -6.72 10.20
CA GLU A 46 6.65 -7.20 10.71
C GLU A 46 7.84 -6.70 9.88
N HIS A 47 7.60 -6.13 8.70
CA HIS A 47 8.66 -5.67 7.81
C HIS A 47 9.08 -4.22 8.12
N PRO A 48 10.38 -3.94 8.32
CA PRO A 48 10.86 -2.61 8.72
C PRO A 48 10.43 -1.49 7.76
N ASP A 49 10.48 -1.77 6.45
CA ASP A 49 10.13 -0.78 5.42
C ASP A 49 8.62 -0.67 5.12
N PHE A 50 7.83 -1.72 5.38
CA PHE A 50 6.42 -1.76 4.94
C PHE A 50 5.41 -1.54 6.08
N LYS A 51 5.83 -1.64 7.34
CA LYS A 51 4.95 -1.42 8.49
C LYS A 51 4.26 -0.06 8.50
N GLN A 52 4.92 0.96 7.92
CA GLN A 52 4.39 2.33 7.79
C GLN A 52 3.15 2.44 6.89
N PHE A 53 2.85 1.42 6.08
CA PHE A 53 1.70 1.38 5.18
C PHE A 53 0.48 0.67 5.77
N ILE A 54 0.56 0.28 7.05
CA ILE A 54 -0.50 -0.44 7.75
C ILE A 54 -0.86 0.33 9.02
N ASP A 55 -2.09 0.83 9.09
CA ASP A 55 -2.63 1.38 10.33
C ASP A 55 -3.50 0.35 11.02
N ASN A 56 -3.19 0.05 12.28
CA ASN A 56 -3.99 -0.81 13.15
C ASN A 56 -4.51 -0.03 14.35
N PRO A 57 -5.56 0.81 14.18
CA PRO A 57 -6.10 1.60 15.29
C PRO A 57 -6.72 0.73 16.39
N THR A 58 -7.15 -0.50 16.06
CA THR A 58 -7.61 -1.50 17.02
C THR A 58 -7.25 -2.91 16.56
N HIS A 59 -7.48 -3.92 17.41
CA HIS A 59 -7.27 -5.33 17.08
C HIS A 59 -8.18 -5.88 15.96
N LYS A 60 -9.28 -5.18 15.61
CA LYS A 60 -10.23 -5.62 14.56
C LYS A 60 -10.16 -4.80 13.27
N ILE A 61 -9.57 -3.61 13.33
CA ILE A 61 -9.58 -2.64 12.22
C ILE A 61 -8.17 -2.54 11.64
N VAL A 62 -8.11 -2.54 10.32
CA VAL A 62 -6.88 -2.27 9.57
C VAL A 62 -7.19 -1.32 8.43
N PHE A 63 -6.29 -0.38 8.18
CA PHE A 63 -6.25 0.40 6.96
C PHE A 63 -4.92 0.15 6.26
N ILE A 64 -5.00 -0.37 5.05
CA ILE A 64 -3.86 -0.73 4.21
C ILE A 64 -3.73 0.35 3.14
N ASP A 65 -2.58 1.01 3.09
CA ASP A 65 -2.25 1.95 2.02
C ASP A 65 -2.10 1.21 0.68
N TYR A 66 -2.84 1.66 -0.33
CA TYR A 66 -2.89 0.96 -1.62
C TYR A 66 -1.57 1.02 -2.38
N GLU A 67 -0.85 2.16 -2.36
CA GLU A 67 0.47 2.25 -3.00
C GLU A 67 1.52 1.48 -2.19
N GLY A 68 1.45 1.55 -0.87
CA GLY A 68 2.24 0.73 0.05
C GLY A 68 2.11 -0.77 -0.24
N PHE A 69 0.87 -1.25 -0.37
CA PHE A 69 0.60 -2.64 -0.72
C PHE A 69 1.12 -3.00 -2.12
N ARG A 70 0.93 -2.11 -3.11
CA ARG A 70 1.48 -2.31 -4.47
C ARG A 70 3.00 -2.46 -4.46
N MET A 71 3.70 -1.62 -3.70
CA MET A 71 5.15 -1.72 -3.53
C MET A 71 5.55 -3.02 -2.84
N PHE A 72 4.79 -3.45 -1.81
CA PHE A 72 5.03 -4.72 -1.12
C PHE A 72 4.86 -5.93 -2.06
N VAL A 73 3.82 -5.96 -2.89
CA VAL A 73 3.62 -7.04 -3.87
C VAL A 73 4.78 -7.11 -4.86
N LYS A 74 5.23 -5.96 -5.37
CA LYS A 74 6.39 -5.89 -6.26
C LYS A 74 7.67 -6.37 -5.56
N TRP A 75 7.87 -5.97 -4.31
CA TRP A 75 8.97 -6.42 -3.48
C TRP A 75 8.95 -7.93 -3.24
N LYS A 76 7.79 -8.53 -2.94
CA LYS A 76 7.66 -10.00 -2.79
C LYS A 76 8.04 -10.72 -4.08
N SER A 77 7.58 -10.22 -5.23
CA SER A 77 7.90 -10.81 -6.54
C SER A 77 9.41 -10.80 -6.80
N ARG A 78 10.07 -9.65 -6.61
CA ARG A 78 11.52 -9.49 -6.84
C ARG A 78 12.39 -10.28 -5.86
N ASN A 79 11.93 -10.44 -4.62
CA ASN A 79 12.70 -11.09 -3.56
C ASN A 79 12.33 -12.57 -3.36
N ARG A 80 11.44 -13.15 -4.17
CA ARG A 80 10.95 -14.53 -4.04
C ARG A 80 12.07 -15.56 -3.98
N TYR A 81 13.12 -15.36 -4.77
CA TYR A 81 14.24 -16.31 -4.92
C TYR A 81 15.59 -15.71 -4.50
N ARG A 82 15.59 -14.56 -3.84
CA ARG A 82 16.84 -13.91 -3.42
C ARG A 82 17.22 -14.33 -2.01
N THR A 83 18.47 -14.74 -1.84
CA THR A 83 19.06 -15.04 -0.52
C THR A 83 19.12 -13.78 0.34
N LYS A 84 19.59 -12.67 -0.25
CA LYS A 84 19.57 -11.34 0.38
C LYS A 84 18.44 -10.53 -0.24
N LYS A 85 17.43 -10.20 0.56
CA LYS A 85 16.30 -9.39 0.11
C LYS A 85 16.73 -7.92 0.00
N GLU A 86 16.30 -7.25 -1.06
CA GLU A 86 16.42 -5.79 -1.19
C GLU A 86 15.62 -5.11 -0.07
N THR A 87 16.05 -3.93 0.38
CA THR A 87 15.19 -2.98 1.09
C THR A 87 14.22 -2.30 0.11
N LEU A 88 13.21 -1.59 0.62
CA LEU A 88 12.33 -0.77 -0.22
C LEU A 88 13.11 0.28 -1.01
N SER A 89 14.08 0.95 -0.39
CA SER A 89 14.91 1.96 -1.07
C SER A 89 15.74 1.34 -2.19
N GLU A 90 16.44 0.24 -1.89
CA GLU A 90 17.24 -0.49 -2.89
C GLU A 90 16.36 -0.97 -4.06
N MET A 91 15.16 -1.50 -3.77
CA MET A 91 14.23 -1.91 -4.81
C MET A 91 13.84 -0.74 -5.72
N LEU A 92 13.50 0.42 -5.16
CA LEU A 92 13.09 1.60 -5.94
C LEU A 92 14.24 2.13 -6.79
N GLU A 93 15.45 2.18 -6.25
CA GLU A 93 16.65 2.55 -7.01
C GLU A 93 16.92 1.57 -8.16
N ASN A 94 16.81 0.26 -7.90
CA ASN A 94 17.05 -0.76 -8.92
C ASN A 94 16.00 -0.69 -10.03
N ILE A 95 14.71 -0.52 -9.70
CA ILE A 95 13.65 -0.30 -10.70
C ILE A 95 13.94 0.95 -11.54
N LYS A 96 14.43 2.03 -10.92
CA LYS A 96 14.79 3.26 -11.64
C LYS A 96 15.96 3.02 -12.60
N LYS A 97 16.99 2.28 -12.16
CA LYS A 97 18.15 1.91 -13.00
C LYS A 97 17.75 1.00 -14.16
N GLU A 98 16.97 -0.05 -13.91
CA GLU A 98 16.41 -0.96 -14.92
C GLU A 98 15.66 -0.18 -16.02
N LYS A 99 14.77 0.73 -15.62
CA LYS A 99 14.02 1.58 -16.55
C LYS A 99 14.92 2.49 -17.40
N LEU A 100 16.03 3.00 -16.86
CA LEU A 100 17.00 3.82 -17.61
C LEU A 100 17.82 2.99 -18.60
N LEU A 101 18.08 1.72 -18.25
CA LEU A 101 18.83 0.78 -19.10
C LEU A 101 17.95 0.11 -20.16
N GLY A 102 16.63 0.26 -20.08
CA GLY A 102 15.68 -0.37 -21.00
C GLY A 102 15.54 -1.88 -20.78
N VAL A 103 15.80 -2.35 -19.56
CA VAL A 103 15.73 -3.77 -19.14
C VAL A 103 14.60 -3.96 -18.15
#